data_AF-A0A6P0UV79-F1
#
_entry.id   AF-A0A6P0UV79-F1
#
_cell.length_a   1.000
_cell.length_b   1.000
_cell.length_c   1.000
_cell.angle_alpha   90.00
_cell.angle_beta   90.00
_cell.angle_gamma   90.00
#
_symmetry.space_group_name_H-M   'P 1'
#
loop_
_entity.id
_entity.type
_entity.pdbx_description
1 polymer ?
#
loop_
_entity_poly.entity_id
_entity_poly.type
_entity_poly.pdbx_seq_one_letter_code
_entity_poly.pdbx_strand_id
1 'polypeptide(L)'
;MSKDFDVEQLQSKLQTITTAIDTLVSSHQGNSQAVLFILRTLEHSHREIRENLFQEALPDNRQELYALVKDIEESGGWPYIERMKLRSLLANWLDGSESN
;
A
#
# COMPACT_ATOMS: atom_id res chain seq x y z
N MET A 1 -1.32 -11.15 -25.90
CA MET A 1 -0.10 -11.58 -25.18
C MET A 1 0.63 -10.33 -24.70
N SER A 2 0.41 -9.91 -23.45
CA SER A 2 1.25 -8.92 -22.73
C SER A 2 0.60 -8.62 -21.37
N LYS A 3 1.42 -8.62 -20.32
CA LYS A 3 1.11 -8.27 -18.92
C LYS A 3 0.36 -9.31 -18.07
N ASP A 4 0.78 -10.57 -18.11
CA ASP A 4 0.99 -11.26 -16.83
C ASP A 4 2.28 -10.66 -16.28
N PHE A 5 2.14 -9.61 -15.48
CA PHE A 5 3.25 -9.09 -14.69
C PHE A 5 3.59 -10.21 -13.72
N ASP A 6 4.59 -11.04 -14.07
CA ASP A 6 4.91 -12.34 -13.47
C ASP A 6 4.63 -12.37 -11.96
N VAL A 7 3.38 -12.68 -11.60
CA VAL A 7 2.84 -12.46 -10.25
C VAL A 7 3.57 -13.39 -9.30
N GLU A 8 3.93 -14.57 -9.80
CA GLU A 8 4.77 -15.54 -9.11
C GLU A 8 6.18 -14.99 -8.85
N GLN A 9 6.80 -14.33 -9.83
CA GLN A 9 8.10 -13.68 -9.62
C GLN A 9 8.00 -12.52 -8.61
N LEU A 10 6.95 -11.71 -8.67
CA LEU A 10 6.73 -10.63 -7.71
C LEU A 10 6.52 -11.18 -6.30
N GLN A 11 5.68 -12.19 -6.15
CA GLN A 11 5.41 -12.87 -4.89
C GLN A 11 6.69 -13.49 -4.30
N SER A 12 7.49 -14.16 -5.13
CA SER A 12 8.79 -14.73 -4.71
C SER A 12 9.77 -13.66 -4.22
N LYS A 13 9.85 -12.53 -4.92
CA LYS A 13 10.70 -11.39 -4.51
C LYS A 13 10.22 -10.79 -3.18
N LEU A 14 8.91 -10.58 -3.04
CA LEU A 14 8.33 -10.07 -1.80
C LEU A 14 8.57 -11.03 -0.62
N GLN A 15 8.40 -12.33 -0.82
CA GLN A 15 8.66 -13.33 0.21
C GLN A 15 10.13 -13.35 0.65
N THR A 16 11.06 -13.12 -0.28
CA THR A 16 12.49 -12.98 0.04
C THR A 16 12.75 -11.74 0.91
N ILE A 17 12.12 -10.61 0.59
CA ILE A 17 12.23 -9.37 1.38
C ILE A 17 11.63 -9.56 2.78
N THR A 18 10.44 -10.16 2.88
CA THR A 18 9.81 -10.45 4.18
C THR A 18 10.69 -11.35 5.03
N THR A 19 11.26 -12.41 4.45
CA THR A 19 12.19 -13.31 5.16
C THR A 19 13.43 -12.58 5.66
N ALA A 20 13.98 -11.64 4.87
CA ALA A 20 15.12 -10.83 5.28
C ALA A 20 14.77 -9.88 6.44
N ILE A 21 13.57 -9.27 6.41
CA ILE A 21 13.06 -8.43 7.51
C ILE A 21 12.88 -9.27 8.77
N ASP A 22 12.25 -10.44 8.68
CA ASP A 22 12.03 -11.34 9.81
C ASP A 22 13.35 -11.79 10.45
N THR A 23 14.36 -12.08 9.62
CA THR A 23 15.71 -12.42 10.07
C THR A 23 16.35 -11.24 10.81
N LEU A 24 16.20 -10.02 10.29
CA LEU A 24 16.74 -8.80 10.89
C LEU A 24 16.08 -8.49 12.23
N VAL A 25 14.77 -8.66 12.34
CA VAL A 25 14.04 -8.50 13.62
C VAL A 25 14.47 -9.57 14.61
N SER A 26 14.59 -10.82 14.15
CA SER A 26 15.01 -11.95 14.98
C SER A 26 16.43 -11.78 15.53
N SER A 27 17.37 -11.24 14.73
CA SER A 27 18.74 -10.99 15.18
C SER A 27 18.88 -9.84 16.19
N HIS A 28 17.84 -9.01 16.32
CA HIS A 28 17.80 -7.86 17.24
C HIS A 28 16.76 -8.04 18.36
N GLN A 29 16.30 -9.28 18.61
CA GLN A 29 15.39 -9.57 19.71
C GLN A 29 15.98 -9.10 21.05
N GLY A 30 15.16 -8.39 21.83
CA GLY A 30 15.57 -7.77 23.09
C GLY A 30 16.18 -6.37 22.95
N ASN A 31 16.46 -5.89 21.73
CA ASN A 31 16.88 -4.51 21.48
C ASN A 31 15.72 -3.68 20.91
N SER A 32 14.96 -3.06 21.82
CA SER A 32 13.78 -2.25 21.46
C SER A 32 14.11 -1.08 20.53
N GLN A 33 15.30 -0.50 20.62
CA GLN A 33 15.73 0.61 19.76
C GLN A 33 16.01 0.16 18.33
N ALA A 34 16.65 -1.00 18.15
CA ALA A 34 16.86 -1.60 16.84
C ALA A 34 15.54 -2.00 16.17
N VAL A 35 14.63 -2.64 16.92
CA VAL A 35 13.29 -2.98 16.43
C VAL A 35 12.50 -1.73 16.04
N LEU A 36 12.55 -0.67 16.85
CA LEU A 36 11.91 0.61 16.53
C LEU A 36 12.49 1.24 15.26
N PHE A 37 13.79 1.15 15.04
CA PHE A 37 14.44 1.64 13.83
C PHE A 37 13.95 0.89 12.57
N ILE A 38 13.83 -0.44 12.67
CA ILE A 38 13.27 -1.27 11.59
C ILE A 38 11.83 -0.84 11.29
N LEU A 39 10.98 -0.71 12.32
CA LEU A 39 9.59 -0.27 12.16
C LEU A 39 9.47 1.09 11.48
N ARG A 40 10.29 2.08 11.90
CA ARG A 40 10.30 3.41 11.28
C ARG A 40 10.72 3.38 9.83
N THR A 41 11.66 2.51 9.48
CA THR A 41 12.12 2.34 8.09
C THR A 41 11.02 1.74 7.23
N LEU A 42 10.34 0.69 7.72
CA LEU A 42 9.21 0.08 7.02
C LEU A 42 8.05 1.07 6.82
N GLU A 43 7.72 1.86 7.85
CA GLU A 43 6.70 2.90 7.76
C GLU A 43 7.05 3.97 6.72
N HIS A 44 8.32 4.40 6.67
CA HIS A 44 8.77 5.36 5.67
C HIS A 44 8.63 4.81 4.24
N SER A 45 9.13 3.60 4.00
CA SER A 45 8.98 2.92 2.69
C SER A 45 7.51 2.75 2.30
N HIS A 46 6.67 2.35 3.27
CA HIS A 46 5.23 2.23 3.07
C HIS A 46 4.60 3.58 2.69
N ARG A 47 4.98 4.67 3.37
CA ARG A 47 4.53 6.03 3.05
C ARG A 47 4.89 6.45 1.64
N GLU A 48 6.14 6.24 1.22
CA GLU A 48 6.62 6.59 -0.12
C GLU A 48 5.85 5.83 -1.21
N ILE A 49 5.65 4.52 -1.02
CA ILE A 49 4.86 3.70 -1.95
C ILE A 49 3.42 4.22 -2.01
N ARG A 50 2.82 4.54 -0.86
CA ARG A 50 1.43 4.98 -0.78
C ARG A 50 1.20 6.37 -1.38
N GLU A 51 2.03 7.33 -1.02
CA GLU A 51 1.82 8.75 -1.32
C GLU A 51 2.28 9.11 -2.74
N ASN A 52 3.29 8.42 -3.27
CA ASN A 52 3.81 8.66 -4.62
C ASN A 52 3.31 7.60 -5.61
N LEU A 53 3.74 6.35 -5.45
CA LEU A 53 3.55 5.31 -6.47
C LEU A 53 2.11 4.80 -6.57
N PHE A 54 1.45 4.57 -5.45
CA PHE A 54 0.07 4.05 -5.43
C PHE A 54 -0.93 5.11 -5.87
N GLN A 55 -0.71 6.38 -5.48
CA GLN A 55 -1.57 7.49 -5.91
C GLN A 55 -1.49 7.72 -7.43
N GLU A 56 -0.30 7.63 -8.03
CA GLU A 56 -0.13 7.71 -9.48
C GLU A 56 -0.70 6.49 -10.21
N ALA A 57 -0.72 5.32 -9.55
CA ALA A 57 -1.27 4.08 -10.10
C ALA A 57 -2.79 3.94 -9.91
N LEU A 58 -3.47 4.91 -9.28
CA LEU A 58 -4.92 4.87 -9.12
C LEU A 58 -5.62 4.93 -10.49
N PRO A 59 -6.67 4.10 -10.71
CA PRO A 59 -7.45 4.17 -11.93
C PRO A 59 -8.12 5.54 -12.08
N ASP A 60 -8.08 6.09 -13.28
CA ASP A 60 -8.83 7.28 -13.69
C ASP A 60 -10.30 6.96 -14.03
N ASN A 61 -10.60 5.69 -14.31
CA ASN A 61 -11.96 5.17 -14.50
C ASN A 61 -12.64 4.86 -13.15
N ARG A 62 -13.82 5.45 -12.93
CA ARG A 62 -14.63 5.23 -11.72
C ARG A 62 -14.95 3.75 -11.48
N GLN A 63 -15.25 2.97 -12.51
CA GLN A 63 -15.62 1.55 -12.33
C GLN A 63 -14.43 0.73 -11.82
N GLU A 64 -13.23 0.97 -12.35
CA GLU A 64 -12.00 0.30 -11.92
C GLU A 64 -11.58 0.76 -10.52
N LEU A 65 -11.77 2.04 -10.20
CA LEU A 65 -11.57 2.56 -8.85
C LEU A 65 -12.51 1.89 -7.84
N TYR A 66 -13.79 1.73 -8.18
CA TYR A 66 -14.76 1.02 -7.33
C TYR A 66 -14.39 -0.45 -7.14
N ALA A 67 -13.96 -1.13 -8.21
CA ALA A 67 -13.50 -2.52 -8.13
C ALA A 67 -12.27 -2.65 -7.22
N LEU A 68 -11.30 -1.73 -7.35
CA LEU A 68 -10.11 -1.66 -6.49
C LEU A 68 -10.48 -1.41 -5.03
N VAL A 69 -11.34 -0.44 -4.75
CA VAL A 69 -11.78 -0.14 -3.37
C VAL A 69 -12.49 -1.34 -2.74
N LYS A 70 -13.38 -2.00 -3.50
CA LYS A 70 -14.09 -3.19 -3.04
C LYS A 70 -13.13 -4.35 -2.75
N ASP A 71 -12.14 -4.58 -3.61
CA ASP A 71 -11.12 -5.61 -3.41
C ASP A 71 -10.29 -5.37 -2.13
N ILE A 72 -9.94 -4.10 -1.86
CA ILE A 72 -9.24 -3.72 -0.64
C ILE A 72 -10.13 -3.92 0.61
N GLU A 73 -11.44 -3.66 0.52
CA GLU A 73 -12.41 -3.89 1.60
C GLU A 73 -12.59 -5.39 1.92
N GLU A 74 -12.68 -6.24 0.89
CA GLU A 74 -12.89 -7.68 1.02
C GLU A 74 -11.63 -8.42 1.49
N SER A 75 -10.45 -7.96 1.08
CA SER A 75 -9.15 -8.55 1.43
C SER A 75 -8.66 -8.18 2.84
N GLY A 76 -9.34 -7.24 3.53
CA GLY A 76 -9.08 -6.92 4.94
C GLY A 76 -7.72 -6.27 5.24
N GLY A 77 -7.08 -5.66 4.23
CA GLY A 77 -5.71 -5.15 4.31
C GLY A 77 -5.57 -3.74 3.76
N TRP A 78 -6.17 -2.76 4.42
CA TRP A 78 -5.87 -1.37 4.07
C TRP A 78 -4.42 -1.03 4.50
N PRO A 79 -3.57 -0.43 3.65
CA PRO A 79 -2.27 0.12 4.05
C PRO A 79 -2.48 1.29 5.02
N TYR A 80 -2.66 1.02 6.32
CA TYR A 80 -2.96 1.97 7.43
C TYR A 80 -3.27 3.42 6.99
N ILE A 81 -4.44 3.64 6.38
CA ILE A 81 -4.98 4.97 6.08
C ILE A 81 -6.12 5.16 7.06
N GLU A 82 -6.00 6.17 7.92
CA GLU A 82 -7.11 6.62 8.76
C GLU A 82 -8.35 6.82 7.88
N ARG A 83 -9.43 6.10 8.18
CA ARG A 83 -10.67 6.05 7.37
C ARG A 83 -11.22 7.42 6.93
N MET A 84 -10.85 8.52 7.62
CA MET A 84 -11.18 9.88 7.19
C MET A 84 -10.51 10.32 5.89
N LYS A 85 -9.30 9.87 5.57
CA LYS A 85 -8.56 10.28 4.36
C LYS A 85 -9.12 9.67 3.08
N LEU A 86 -9.82 8.54 3.15
CA LEU A 86 -10.54 7.96 2.00
C LEU A 86 -11.66 8.89 1.52
N ARG A 87 -12.42 9.45 2.45
CA ARG A 87 -13.44 10.45 2.13
C ARG A 87 -12.81 11.71 1.56
N SER A 88 -11.64 12.12 2.05
CA SER A 88 -10.89 13.25 1.49
C SER A 88 -10.34 12.98 0.08
N LEU A 89 -9.87 11.75 -0.20
CA LEU A 89 -9.42 11.34 -1.55
C LEU A 89 -10.59 11.34 -2.54
N LEU A 90 -11.75 10.85 -2.13
CA LEU A 90 -12.97 10.85 -2.95
C LEU A 90 -13.65 12.23 -3.02
N ALA A 91 -13.47 13.10 -2.02
CA ALA A 91 -14.05 14.44 -1.98
C ALA A 91 -13.53 15.31 -3.11
N ASN A 92 -12.23 15.22 -3.45
CA ASN A 92 -11.66 15.94 -4.60
C ASN A 92 -12.33 15.57 -5.94
N TRP A 93 -12.96 14.40 -6.04
CA TRP A 93 -13.67 13.95 -7.24
C TRP A 93 -15.18 14.23 -7.20
N LEU A 94 -15.78 14.34 -6.00
CA LEU A 94 -17.19 14.69 -5.85
C LEU A 94 -17.42 16.19 -6.07
N ASP A 95 -16.49 17.03 -5.62
CA ASP A 95 -16.56 18.50 -5.75
C ASP A 95 -16.36 18.98 -7.20
N GLY A 96 -15.74 18.15 -8.06
CA GLY A 96 -15.60 18.40 -9.49
C GLY A 96 -16.83 18.08 -10.33
N SER A 97 -17.96 17.70 -9.71
CA SER A 97 -19.21 17.32 -10.40
C SER A 97 -20.37 18.30 -10.24
N GLU A 98 -20.11 19.54 -9.79
CA GLU A 98 -21.09 20.64 -9.75
C GLU A 98 -20.68 21.86 -10.60
N SER A 99 -20.06 21.66 -11.76
CA SER A 99 -19.91 22.72 -12.75
C SER A 99 -20.02 22.17 -14.17
N ASN A 100 -21.22 21.77 -14.57
CA ASN A 100 -21.82 22.06 -15.88
C ASN A 100 -23.32 21.76 -15.88
#